data_AF-A0A5E4CST8-F1
#
_entry.id   AF-A0A5E4CST8-F1
#
_cell.length_a   1.000
_cell.length_b   1.000
_cell.length_c   1.000
_cell.angle_alpha   90.00
_cell.angle_beta   90.00
_cell.angle_gamma   90.00
#
_symmetry.space_group_name_H-M   'P 1'
#
loop_
_entity.id
_entity.type
_entity.pdbx_description
1 polymer ?
#
loop_
_entity_poly.entity_id
_entity_poly.type
_entity_poly.pdbx_seq_one_letter_code
_entity_poly.pdbx_strand_id
1 'polypeptide(L)' 'EVTLDPDTAHPQLYISDLKAVTYKKMSQEVPFTEKRFRRKCVVASQCFQTGKCYWEVDVGHNENWFMGICQDNESRK' A
#
# COMPACT_ATOMS: atom_id res chain seq x y z
N GLU A 1 -9.31 10.60 -6.61
CA GLU A 1 -8.34 9.66 -7.20
C GLU A 1 -7.55 9.01 -6.07
N VAL A 2 -7.25 7.72 -6.17
CA VAL A 2 -6.54 6.96 -5.12
C VAL A 2 -5.06 6.90 -5.48
N THR A 3 -4.19 7.30 -4.56
CA THR A 3 -2.73 7.23 -4.70
C THR A 3 -2.13 6.54 -3.49
N LEU A 4 -1.05 5.80 -3.70
CA LEU A 4 -0.34 5.05 -2.66
C LEU A 4 0.58 5.97 -1.86
N ASP A 5 0.69 5.71 -0.55
CA ASP A 5 1.63 6.41 0.34
C ASP A 5 2.96 5.61 0.49
N PRO A 6 4.08 6.10 -0.08
CA PRO A 6 5.39 5.44 0.01
C PRO A 6 5.95 5.32 1.43
N ASP A 7 5.54 6.19 2.36
CA ASP A 7 6.00 6.12 3.74
C ASP A 7 5.41 4.91 4.48
N THR A 8 4.27 4.40 4.00
CA THR A 8 3.61 3.22 4.56
C THR A 8 4.13 1.92 3.96
N ALA A 9 4.65 1.96 2.73
CA ALA A 9 4.99 0.77 1.97
C ALA A 9 6.05 -0.10 2.66
N HIS A 10 5.80 -1.40 2.72
CA HIS A 10 6.81 -2.38 3.09
C HIS A 10 8.07 -2.24 2.20
N PRO A 11 9.30 -2.40 2.72
CA PRO A 11 10.53 -2.21 1.93
C PRO A 11 10.67 -3.09 0.67
N GLN A 12 9.92 -4.18 0.56
CA GLN A 12 9.89 -5.05 -0.64
C GLN A 12 8.83 -4.63 -1.67
N LEU A 13 8.05 -3.60 -1.40
CA LEU A 13 7.02 -3.07 -2.30
C LEU A 13 7.52 -1.76 -2.90
N TYR A 14 7.78 -1.79 -4.20
CA TYR A 14 8.26 -0.67 -4.98
C TYR A 14 7.06 0.04 -5.61
N ILE A 15 6.96 1.34 -5.41
CA ILE A 15 5.88 2.14 -5.97
C ILE A 15 6.38 2.90 -7.20
N SER A 16 5.61 2.84 -8.29
CA SER A 16 5.78 3.71 -9.46
C SER A 16 4.56 4.61 -9.62
N ASP A 17 4.80 5.89 -9.92
CA ASP A 17 3.77 6.90 -10.22
C ASP A 17 2.65 7.01 -9.18
N LEU A 18 2.94 6.61 -7.93
CA LEU A 18 2.00 6.52 -6.81
C LEU A 18 0.76 5.66 -7.08
N LYS A 19 0.79 4.79 -8.10
CA LYS A 19 -0.38 3.99 -8.53
C LYS A 19 -0.07 2.52 -8.74
N ALA A 20 1.16 2.18 -9.09
CA ALA A 20 1.58 0.81 -9.32
C ALA A 20 2.44 0.31 -8.17
N VAL A 21 2.25 -0.96 -7.80
CA VAL A 21 3.08 -1.66 -6.81
C VAL A 21 3.75 -2.84 -7.48
N THR A 22 5.06 -2.96 -7.31
CA THR A 22 5.83 -4.14 -7.73
C THR A 22 6.49 -4.76 -6.50
N TYR A 23 6.23 -6.05 -6.28
CA TYR A 23 6.99 -6.81 -5.30
C TYR A 23 8.39 -7.15 -5.84
N LYS A 24 9.42 -6.95 -5.02
CA LYS A 24 10.77 -7.48 -5.30
C LYS A 24 11.28 -8.26 -4.10
N LYS A 25 12.12 -9.27 -4.38
CA LYS A 25 12.75 -10.09 -3.33
C LYS A 25 13.70 -9.25 -2.46
N MET A 26 14.41 -8.31 -3.09
CA MET A 26 15.31 -7.40 -2.39
C MET A 26 14.52 -6.24 -1.79
N SER A 27 14.84 -5.87 -0.55
CA SER A 27 14.28 -4.68 0.09
C SER A 27 15.00 -3.44 -0.38
N GLN A 28 14.27 -2.34 -0.56
CA GLN A 28 14.86 -1.02 -0.75
C GLN A 28 15.36 -0.44 0.57
N GLU A 29 16.41 0.37 0.51
CA GLU A 29 16.92 1.10 1.67
C GLU A 29 16.01 2.29 1.98
N VAL A 30 15.09 2.10 2.93
CA VAL A 30 14.19 3.15 3.40
C VAL A 30 14.19 3.22 4.93
N PRO A 31 13.96 4.41 5.52
CA PRO A 31 13.90 4.55 6.96
C PRO A 31 12.79 3.69 7.57
N PHE A 32 13.07 3.08 8.73
CA PHE A 32 12.06 2.46 9.55
C PHE A 32 11.26 3.55 10.29
N THR A 33 9.96 3.65 10.01
CA THR A 33 9.06 4.62 10.63
C THR A 33 7.82 3.90 11.18
N GLU A 34 7.08 4.53 12.10
CA GLU A 34 5.86 3.94 12.65
C GLU A 34 4.74 3.77 11.62
N LYS A 35 4.79 4.56 10.54
CA LYS A 35 3.85 4.46 9.41
C LYS A 35 4.11 3.23 8.55
N ARG A 36 5.34 2.73 8.52
CA ARG A 36 5.77 1.68 7.59
C ARG A 36 5.27 0.31 8.03
N PHE A 37 4.62 -0.39 7.13
CA PHE A 37 4.17 -1.76 7.38
C PHE A 37 5.35 -2.74 7.45
N ARG A 38 5.31 -3.62 8.46
CA ARG A 38 6.17 -4.81 8.54
C ARG A 38 5.66 -5.98 7.72
N ARG A 39 4.35 -6.04 7.46
CA ARG A 39 3.75 -6.96 6.48
C ARG A 39 3.84 -6.35 5.08
N LYS A 40 3.74 -7.18 4.03
CA LYS A 40 3.78 -6.75 2.62
C LYS A 40 2.50 -5.99 2.22
N CYS A 41 2.33 -4.80 2.80
CA CYS A 41 1.19 -3.93 2.62
C CYS A 41 1.66 -2.51 2.29
N VAL A 42 0.76 -1.76 1.66
CA VAL A 42 0.84 -0.32 1.42
C VAL A 42 -0.60 0.19 1.46
N VAL A 43 -0.82 1.40 1.95
CA VAL A 43 -2.14 2.04 1.97
C VAL A 43 -2.17 3.27 1.07
N ALA A 44 -3.37 3.72 0.76
CA ALA A 44 -3.56 4.99 0.06
C ALA A 44 -3.20 6.17 0.97
N SER A 45 -2.78 7.29 0.36
CA SER A 45 -2.58 8.56 1.07
C SER A 45 -3.90 9.17 1.56
N GLN A 46 -5.02 8.78 0.94
CA GLN A 46 -6.36 9.25 1.27
C GLN A 46 -7.02 8.36 2.33
N CYS A 47 -7.73 8.99 3.26
CA CYS A 47 -8.67 8.33 4.17
C CYS A 47 -10.11 8.71 3.81
N PHE A 48 -11.04 7.78 4.00
CA PHE A 48 -12.47 7.99 3.73
C PHE A 48 -13.26 7.90 5.04
N GLN A 49 -14.11 8.89 5.30
CA GLN A 49 -14.88 8.97 6.55
C GLN A 49 -16.38 8.73 6.36
N THR A 50 -16.94 9.22 5.25
CA THR A 50 -18.37 9.12 4.94
C THR A 50 -18.59 8.98 3.43
N GLY A 51 -19.78 8.54 3.03
CA GLY A 51 -20.16 8.42 1.62
C GLY A 51 -19.84 7.05 1.01
N LYS A 52 -19.93 6.99 -0.33
CA LYS A 52 -19.59 5.81 -1.13
C LYS A 52 -18.36 6.12 -1.97
N CYS A 53 -17.35 5.26 -1.90
CA CYS A 53 -16.12 5.39 -2.66
C CYS A 53 -15.93 4.14 -3.52
N TYR A 54 -15.32 4.33 -4.69
CA TYR A 54 -15.04 3.28 -5.64
C TYR A 54 -13.64 3.47 -6.22
N TRP A 55 -12.93 2.37 -6.42
CA TRP A 55 -11.66 2.33 -7.13
C TRP A 55 -11.52 0.97 -7.82
N GLU A 56 -10.71 0.96 -8.87
CA GLU A 56 -10.35 -0.23 -9.61
C GLU A 56 -8.85 -0.47 -9.44
N VAL A 57 -8.44 -1.72 -9.49
CA VAL A 57 -7.03 -2.10 -9.52
C VAL A 57 -6.86 -3.14 -10.60
N ASP A 58 -5.95 -2.89 -11.53
CA ASP A 58 -5.50 -3.88 -12.48
C ASP A 58 -4.51 -4.82 -11.80
N VAL A 59 -4.89 -6.09 -11.65
CA VAL A 59 -4.06 -7.14 -11.07
C VAL A 59 -3.36 -7.98 -12.14
N GLY A 60 -3.67 -7.78 -13.43
CA GLY A 60 -3.15 -8.56 -14.55
C GLY A 60 -3.29 -10.07 -14.31
N HIS A 61 -2.19 -10.80 -14.46
CA HIS A 61 -2.09 -12.26 -14.24
C HIS A 61 -1.53 -12.63 -12.86
N ASN A 62 -1.51 -11.70 -11.90
CA ASN A 62 -0.97 -11.99 -10.58
C ASN A 62 -1.90 -12.92 -9.79
N GLU A 63 -1.33 -14.01 -9.26
CA GLU A 63 -2.09 -14.99 -8.48
C GLU A 63 -2.09 -14.69 -6.97
N ASN A 64 -1.18 -13.84 -6.50
CA ASN A 64 -0.99 -13.57 -5.07
C ASN A 64 -1.06 -12.06 -4.78
N TRP A 65 -2.26 -11.61 -4.45
CA TRP A 65 -2.55 -10.23 -4.05
C TRP A 65 -3.70 -10.20 -3.05
N PHE A 66 -3.71 -9.16 -2.23
CA PHE A 66 -4.80 -8.87 -1.31
C PHE A 66 -5.18 -7.40 -1.44
N MET A 67 -6.47 -7.10 -1.33
CA MET A 67 -6.99 -5.75 -1.36
C MET A 67 -8.08 -5.60 -0.31
N GLY A 68 -8.17 -4.41 0.25
CA GLY A 68 -9.24 -4.07 1.18
C GLY A 68 -9.09 -2.66 1.73
N ILE A 69 -9.81 -2.42 2.81
CA ILE A 69 -9.74 -1.21 3.59
C ILE A 69 -9.30 -1.58 5.01
N CYS A 70 -8.59 -0.67 5.67
CA CYS A 70 -8.22 -0.82 7.07
C CYS A 70 -8.56 0.48 7.83
N GLN A 71 -8.74 0.38 9.14
CA GLN A 71 -8.81 1.58 9.96
C GLN A 71 -7.44 2.27 9.99
N ASP A 72 -7.45 3.60 10.12
CA ASP A 72 -6.23 4.39 10.13
C ASP A 72 -5.33 4.05 11.33
N ASN A 73 -5.93 3.64 12.45
CA ASN A 73 -5.26 3.27 13.69
C ASN A 73 -4.85 1.78 13.77
N GLU A 74 -4.99 1.00 12.70
CA GLU A 74 -4.56 -0.41 12.69
C GLU A 74 -3.05 -0.55 12.88
N SER A 75 -2.64 -1.60 13.61
CA SER A 75 -1.21 -1.87 13.82
C SER A 75 -0.48 -2.08 12.49
N ARG A 76 0.61 -1.33 12.30
CA ARG A 76 1.52 -1.46 11.14
C ARG A 76 2.65 -2.47 11.40
N LYS A 77 2.73 -3.05 12.61
CA LYS A 77 3.77 -3.97 13.07
C LYS A 77 3.43 -5.43 12.85
#